data_AF-A0A2A2KIM4-F1
#
_entry.id   AF-A0A2A2KIM4-F1
#
_cell.length_a   1.000
_cell.length_b   1.000
_cell.length_c   1.000
_cell.angle_alpha   90.00
_cell.angle_beta   90.00
_cell.angle_gamma   90.00
#
_symmetry.space_group_name_H-M   'P 1'
#
loop_
_entity.id
_entity.type
_entity.pdbx_description
1 polymer ?
#
loop_
_entity_poly.entity_id
_entity_poly.type
_entity_poly.pdbx_seq_one_letter_code
_entity_poly.pdbx_strand_id
1 'polypeptide(L)'
;MGIVRAVLIGCLIAPVWSARVRVTGSCKCGCSVVARKDAGTINVILMERDMGETFLGVFDADDVMNQTTINNEGNFTLEGSQWEFGGIEPYLKVIHRCDGPLMPKYINLENRFTKEVEGVQVYALESKDCLISCQENDNSQNKVEASPLKGVIDLLFE
;
A
#
# COMPACT_ATOMS: atom_id res chain seq x y z
N MET A 1 37.55 -46.55 -5.72
CA MET A 1 36.12 -46.34 -5.41
C MET A 1 35.96 -44.94 -4.84
N GLY A 2 35.65 -43.96 -5.70
CA GLY A 2 35.46 -42.57 -5.30
C GLY A 2 34.03 -42.34 -4.88
N ILE A 3 33.81 -41.90 -3.64
CA ILE A 3 32.51 -41.38 -3.18
C ILE A 3 32.32 -40.00 -3.79
N VAL A 4 31.57 -39.92 -4.89
CA VAL A 4 31.07 -38.65 -5.41
C VAL A 4 30.06 -38.14 -4.38
N ARG A 5 30.47 -37.19 -3.54
CA ARG A 5 29.54 -36.51 -2.63
C ARG A 5 28.64 -35.63 -3.48
N ALA A 6 27.46 -36.16 -3.83
CA ALA A 6 26.40 -35.39 -4.44
C ALA A 6 26.00 -34.28 -3.47
N VAL A 7 26.46 -33.06 -3.72
CA VAL A 7 25.92 -31.87 -3.07
C VAL A 7 24.57 -31.62 -3.73
N LEU A 8 23.51 -32.08 -3.08
CA LEU A 8 22.16 -31.68 -3.43
C LEU A 8 22.04 -30.20 -3.07
N ILE A 9 22.29 -29.33 -4.05
CA ILE A 9 21.83 -27.95 -4.01
C ILE A 9 20.31 -28.05 -4.15
N GLY A 10 19.64 -28.30 -3.03
CA GLY A 10 18.21 -28.09 -2.93
C GLY A 10 17.97 -26.63 -3.28
N CYS A 11 17.34 -26.38 -4.43
CA CYS A 11 16.87 -25.06 -4.76
C CYS A 11 15.88 -24.68 -3.65
N LEU A 12 16.33 -23.85 -2.71
CA LEU A 12 15.48 -23.13 -1.78
C LEU A 12 14.70 -22.10 -2.62
N ILE A 13 13.80 -22.59 -3.48
CA ILE A 13 12.80 -21.76 -4.13
C ILE A 13 11.85 -21.35 -3.02
N ALA A 14 12.26 -20.29 -2.34
CA ALA A 14 11.42 -19.42 -1.57
C ALA A 14 10.17 -19.18 -2.43
N PRO A 15 8.98 -19.65 -2.01
CA PRO A 15 7.85 -19.66 -2.89
C PRO A 15 7.42 -18.21 -3.01
N VAL A 16 7.64 -17.63 -4.18
CA VAL A 16 7.20 -16.27 -4.42
C VAL A 16 5.72 -16.34 -4.74
N TRP A 17 4.91 -15.53 -4.04
CA TRP A 17 3.46 -15.64 -4.05
C TRP A 17 2.87 -14.43 -4.74
N SER A 18 1.90 -14.65 -5.64
CA SER A 18 1.11 -13.55 -6.20
C SER A 18 0.01 -13.20 -5.21
N ALA A 19 0.12 -12.04 -4.58
CA ALA A 19 -0.93 -11.50 -3.74
C ALA A 19 -1.89 -10.65 -4.58
N ARG A 20 -3.19 -10.76 -4.30
CA ARG A 20 -4.23 -9.94 -4.93
C ARG A 20 -4.95 -9.13 -3.86
N VAL A 21 -5.11 -7.85 -4.12
CA VAL A 21 -5.73 -6.88 -3.21
C VAL A 21 -6.89 -6.23 -3.90
N ARG A 22 -8.02 -6.14 -3.22
CA ARG A 22 -9.17 -5.35 -3.64
C ARG A 22 -9.55 -4.36 -2.56
N VAL A 23 -9.60 -3.08 -2.92
CA VAL A 23 -9.99 -1.99 -2.03
C VAL A 23 -11.29 -1.39 -2.53
N THR A 24 -12.27 -1.24 -1.64
CA THR A 24 -13.51 -0.51 -1.90
C THR A 24 -13.61 0.68 -0.95
N GLY A 25 -14.16 1.79 -1.43
CA GLY A 25 -14.28 2.98 -0.60
C GLY A 25 -14.89 4.17 -1.33
N SER A 26 -14.89 5.30 -0.63
CA SER A 26 -15.31 6.61 -1.16
C SER A 26 -14.36 7.69 -0.64
N CYS A 27 -14.01 8.64 -1.50
CA CYS A 27 -13.21 9.80 -1.11
C CYS A 27 -14.00 11.08 -1.32
N LYS A 28 -13.87 12.02 -0.38
CA LYS A 28 -14.53 13.32 -0.47
C LYS A 28 -13.65 14.45 0.05
N CYS A 29 -13.70 15.58 -0.63
CA CYS A 29 -13.14 16.83 -0.14
C CYS A 29 -14.05 17.41 0.95
N GLY A 30 -13.52 17.65 2.15
CA GLY A 30 -14.25 18.26 3.27
C GLY A 30 -14.34 19.79 3.21
N CYS A 31 -14.11 20.41 2.05
CA CYS A 31 -13.94 21.86 1.91
C CYS A 31 -15.26 22.60 1.78
N SER A 32 -15.48 23.62 2.62
CA SER A 32 -16.75 24.36 2.68
C SER A 32 -16.87 25.48 1.63
N VAL A 33 -15.83 25.82 0.88
CA VAL A 33 -15.81 27.07 0.10
C VAL A 33 -15.32 26.82 -1.33
N VAL A 34 -16.26 26.85 -2.26
CA VAL A 34 -16.04 26.87 -3.70
C VAL A 34 -15.26 25.66 -4.21
N ALA A 35 -15.94 24.51 -4.27
CA ALA A 35 -15.51 23.42 -5.14
C ALA A 35 -15.35 24.00 -6.56
N ARG A 36 -14.11 24.30 -6.97
CA ARG A 36 -13.84 24.61 -8.36
C ARG A 36 -14.35 23.42 -9.16
N LYS A 37 -14.93 23.69 -10.32
CA LYS A 37 -15.45 22.67 -11.24
C LYS A 37 -14.40 21.59 -11.58
N ASP A 38 -13.12 21.93 -11.43
CA ASP A 38 -11.94 21.06 -11.63
C ASP A 38 -11.31 20.51 -10.33
N ALA A 39 -11.82 20.87 -9.14
CA ALA A 39 -11.50 20.24 -7.86
C ALA A 39 -12.28 18.92 -7.67
N GLY A 40 -13.06 18.54 -8.68
CA GLY A 40 -13.94 17.39 -8.68
C GLY A 40 -13.25 16.07 -9.00
N THR A 41 -11.94 16.00 -9.19
CA THR A 41 -11.28 14.74 -9.60
C THR A 41 -10.22 14.32 -8.60
N ILE A 42 -10.32 13.07 -8.14
CA ILE A 42 -9.42 12.44 -7.19
C ILE A 42 -8.85 11.19 -7.87
N ASN A 43 -7.53 11.07 -7.96
CA ASN A 43 -6.86 9.87 -8.46
C ASN A 43 -6.41 9.02 -7.27
N VAL A 44 -6.89 7.80 -7.21
CA VAL A 44 -6.63 6.82 -6.14
C VAL A 44 -5.71 5.76 -6.72
N ILE A 45 -4.52 5.64 -6.14
CA ILE A 45 -3.49 4.71 -6.57
C ILE A 45 -3.30 3.67 -5.46
N LEU A 46 -3.46 2.40 -5.80
CA LEU A 46 -3.12 1.28 -4.93
C LEU A 46 -1.64 1.00 -5.09
N MET A 47 -0.92 1.15 -3.99
CA MET A 47 0.51 1.00 -3.88
C MET A 47 0.80 -0.17 -2.97
N GLU A 48 1.91 -0.84 -3.24
CA GLU A 48 2.52 -1.78 -2.33
C GLU A 48 3.70 -1.13 -1.61
N ARG A 49 3.88 -1.43 -0.33
CA ARG A 49 5.04 -0.97 0.43
C ARG A 49 6.03 -2.11 0.52
N ASP A 50 7.18 -1.92 -0.11
CA ASP A 50 8.23 -2.91 -0.11
C ASP A 50 8.70 -3.22 1.31
N MET A 51 8.65 -4.49 1.69
CA MET A 51 9.55 -5.01 2.72
C MET A 51 10.97 -4.98 2.13
N GLY A 52 11.86 -4.18 2.72
CA GLY A 52 13.26 -4.03 2.30
C GLY A 52 14.15 -5.26 2.49
N GLU A 53 13.70 -6.44 2.09
CA GLU A 53 14.36 -7.73 2.30
C GLU A 53 14.43 -8.55 1.00
N THR A 54 14.71 -7.92 -0.14
CA THR A 54 15.43 -8.63 -1.21
C THR A 54 16.85 -8.90 -0.70
N PHE A 55 17.34 -10.15 -0.83
CA PHE A 55 18.67 -10.62 -0.39
C PHE A 55 19.88 -9.78 -0.86
N LEU A 56 19.70 -8.80 -1.76
CA LEU A 56 20.74 -7.88 -2.21
C LEU A 56 20.42 -6.39 -1.98
N GLY A 57 19.30 -6.00 -1.34
CA GLY A 57 19.03 -4.61 -0.92
C GLY A 57 19.20 -3.53 -1.99
N VAL A 58 19.10 -3.90 -3.27
CA VAL A 58 19.51 -3.05 -4.39
C VAL A 58 18.31 -2.94 -5.32
N PHE A 59 17.55 -1.86 -5.09
CA PHE A 59 16.36 -1.40 -5.81
C PHE A 59 15.08 -2.20 -5.54
N ASP A 60 14.24 -1.68 -4.66
CA ASP A 60 12.81 -1.67 -4.97
C ASP A 60 12.20 -0.33 -4.55
N ALA A 61 11.29 0.16 -5.36
CA ALA A 61 10.60 1.43 -5.16
C ALA A 61 9.12 1.13 -5.13
N ASP A 62 8.40 1.60 -4.09
CA ASP A 62 6.97 1.36 -3.88
C ASP A 62 6.19 1.14 -5.18
N ASP A 63 5.69 -0.08 -5.34
CA ASP A 63 5.12 -0.53 -6.60
C ASP A 63 3.68 -0.08 -6.80
N VAL A 64 3.37 0.49 -7.97
CA VAL A 64 1.99 0.77 -8.38
C VAL A 64 1.30 -0.54 -8.77
N MET A 65 0.34 -0.98 -7.97
CA MET A 65 -0.44 -2.19 -8.29
C MET A 65 -1.58 -1.88 -9.27
N ASN A 66 -2.30 -0.79 -9.05
CA ASN A 66 -3.37 -0.30 -9.93
C ASN A 66 -3.73 1.16 -9.58
N GLN A 67 -4.48 1.84 -10.45
CA GLN A 67 -5.01 3.18 -10.19
C GLN A 67 -6.40 3.36 -10.76
N THR A 68 -7.18 4.25 -10.16
CA THR A 68 -8.48 4.68 -10.68
C THR A 68 -8.69 6.16 -10.42
N THR A 69 -9.52 6.77 -11.24
CA THR A 69 -9.90 8.18 -11.10
C THR A 69 -11.39 8.25 -10.78
N ILE A 70 -11.72 8.94 -9.70
CA ILE A 70 -13.09 9.19 -9.27
C ILE A 70 -13.40 10.67 -9.29
N ASN A 71 -14.68 10.97 -9.39
CA ASN A 71 -15.15 12.31 -9.10
C ASN A 71 -15.18 12.53 -7.58
N ASN A 72 -15.24 13.79 -7.13
CA ASN A 72 -15.43 14.13 -5.73
C ASN A 72 -16.71 13.47 -5.22
N GLU A 73 -16.65 12.87 -4.03
CA GLU A 73 -17.72 12.03 -3.45
C GLU A 73 -18.01 10.74 -4.24
N GLY A 74 -17.10 10.34 -5.13
CA GLY A 74 -17.20 9.11 -5.90
C GLY A 74 -16.83 7.88 -5.07
N ASN A 75 -17.52 6.78 -5.36
CA ASN A 75 -17.13 5.45 -4.90
C ASN A 75 -16.09 4.86 -5.86
N PHE A 76 -15.20 4.03 -5.32
CA PHE A 76 -14.27 3.24 -6.11
C PHE A 76 -14.21 1.79 -5.64
N THR A 77 -13.88 0.94 -6.60
CA THR A 77 -13.37 -0.41 -6.38
C THR A 77 -12.08 -0.50 -7.19
N LEU A 78 -10.97 -0.78 -6.51
CA LEU A 78 -9.66 -0.88 -7.12
C LEU A 78 -9.04 -2.23 -6.75
N GLU A 79 -8.57 -2.97 -7.74
CA GLU A 79 -7.95 -4.28 -7.52
C GLU A 79 -6.60 -4.34 -8.21
N GLY A 80 -5.58 -4.78 -7.48
CA GLY A 80 -4.23 -4.97 -8.01
C GLY A 80 -3.67 -6.30 -7.58
N SER A 81 -2.56 -6.69 -8.20
CA SER A 81 -1.79 -7.85 -7.80
C SER A 81 -0.32 -7.53 -7.81
N GLN A 82 0.42 -8.07 -6.85
CA GLN A 82 1.87 -7.99 -6.81
C GLN A 82 2.48 -9.35 -6.51
N TRP A 83 3.74 -9.50 -6.89
CA TRP A 83 4.52 -10.70 -6.68
C TRP A 83 5.57 -10.44 -5.63
N GLU A 84 5.38 -10.98 -4.44
CA GLU A 84 6.24 -10.67 -3.30
C GLU A 84 6.72 -11.91 -2.57
N PHE A 85 7.84 -11.74 -1.88
CA PHE A 85 8.36 -12.74 -0.99
C PHE A 85 7.85 -12.47 0.44
N GLY A 86 7.00 -13.35 0.95
CA GLY A 86 6.38 -13.19 2.27
C GLY A 86 4.95 -12.69 2.18
N GLY A 87 4.74 -11.40 2.44
CA GLY A 87 3.41 -10.79 2.46
C GLY A 87 3.43 -9.32 2.06
N ILE A 88 2.26 -8.85 1.64
CA ILE A 88 1.99 -7.48 1.16
C ILE A 88 1.58 -6.53 2.29
N GLU A 89 2.02 -5.29 2.19
CA GLU A 89 1.70 -4.10 3.00
C GLU A 89 0.99 -3.01 2.14
N PRO A 90 -0.22 -3.28 1.62
CA PRO A 90 -0.84 -2.37 0.66
C PRO A 90 -1.28 -1.06 1.30
N TYR A 91 -1.16 0.03 0.55
CA TYR A 91 -1.63 1.35 0.94
C TYR A 91 -2.22 2.12 -0.25
N LEU A 92 -2.98 3.18 0.02
CA LEU A 92 -3.45 4.08 -1.03
C LEU A 92 -2.65 5.39 -1.05
N LYS A 93 -2.26 5.81 -2.25
CA LYS A 93 -1.84 7.18 -2.55
C LYS A 93 -2.97 7.90 -3.29
N VAL A 94 -3.57 8.88 -2.61
CA VAL A 94 -4.70 9.64 -3.10
C VAL A 94 -4.23 11.01 -3.54
N ILE A 95 -4.29 11.29 -4.84
CA ILE A 95 -3.89 12.54 -5.46
C ILE A 95 -5.13 13.41 -5.70
N HIS A 96 -5.17 14.61 -5.16
CA HIS A 96 -6.36 15.48 -5.19
C HIS A 96 -6.04 16.97 -5.37
N ARG A 97 -7.08 17.76 -5.69
CA ARG A 97 -7.04 19.24 -5.75
C ARG A 97 -8.15 19.89 -4.92
N CYS A 98 -8.47 19.31 -3.76
CA CYS A 98 -9.54 19.81 -2.89
C CYS A 98 -9.37 21.27 -2.45
N ASP A 99 -8.14 21.71 -2.16
CA ASP A 99 -7.86 23.11 -1.80
C ASP A 99 -6.51 23.59 -2.36
N GLY A 100 -6.50 23.96 -3.64
CA GLY A 100 -5.33 24.57 -4.29
C GLY A 100 -4.53 23.61 -5.18
N PRO A 101 -3.20 23.47 -4.99
CA PRO A 101 -2.35 22.66 -5.85
C PRO A 101 -2.68 21.16 -5.76
N LEU A 102 -2.10 20.37 -6.66
CA LEU A 102 -2.21 18.91 -6.62
C LEU A 102 -1.43 18.38 -5.42
N MET A 103 -2.12 17.72 -4.48
CA MET A 103 -1.54 17.20 -3.24
C MET A 103 -1.78 15.69 -3.09
N PRO A 104 -0.80 14.95 -2.54
CA PRO A 104 -0.97 13.56 -2.16
C PRO A 104 -1.49 13.42 -0.72
N LYS A 105 -2.32 12.40 -0.48
CA LYS A 105 -2.68 11.86 0.84
C LYS A 105 -2.41 10.36 0.86
N TYR A 106 -1.80 9.85 1.91
CA TYR A 106 -1.50 8.43 2.06
C TYR A 106 -2.45 7.77 3.07
N ILE A 107 -2.99 6.61 2.74
CA ILE A 107 -3.93 5.86 3.60
C ILE A 107 -3.40 4.44 3.78
N ASN A 108 -3.04 4.10 5.03
CA ASN A 108 -2.64 2.73 5.39
C ASN A 108 -3.88 1.81 5.47
N LEU A 109 -3.78 0.62 4.88
CA LEU A 109 -4.87 -0.37 4.82
C LEU A 109 -4.77 -1.48 5.88
N GLU A 110 -3.68 -1.58 6.64
CA GLU A 110 -3.44 -2.65 7.63
C GLU A 110 -4.65 -2.91 8.54
N ASN A 111 -5.25 -1.84 9.09
CA ASN A 111 -6.41 -1.92 9.98
C ASN A 111 -7.77 -1.94 9.27
N ARG A 112 -7.78 -2.12 7.93
CA ARG A 112 -8.97 -2.07 7.06
C ARG A 112 -9.24 -3.38 6.36
N PHE A 113 -8.45 -4.41 6.67
CA PHE A 113 -8.67 -5.76 6.20
C PHE A 113 -10.04 -6.25 6.68
N THR A 114 -10.82 -6.80 5.76
CA THR A 114 -12.15 -7.34 6.08
C THR A 114 -12.16 -8.85 6.02
N LYS A 115 -11.74 -9.40 4.88
CA LYS A 115 -11.77 -10.83 4.60
C LYS A 115 -10.97 -11.14 3.34
N GLU A 116 -10.67 -12.42 3.17
CA GLU A 116 -10.20 -12.96 1.91
C GLU A 116 -11.36 -13.63 1.16
N VAL A 117 -11.46 -13.38 -0.15
CA VAL A 117 -12.46 -14.01 -1.03
C VAL A 117 -11.73 -14.54 -2.25
N GLU A 118 -11.73 -15.85 -2.45
CA GLU A 118 -11.09 -16.52 -3.61
C GLU A 118 -9.61 -16.11 -3.80
N GLY A 119 -8.85 -16.03 -2.70
CA GLY A 119 -7.45 -15.61 -2.74
C GLY A 119 -7.23 -14.11 -2.94
N VAL A 120 -8.28 -13.29 -2.84
CA VAL A 120 -8.18 -11.82 -2.90
C VAL A 120 -8.41 -11.24 -1.51
N GLN A 121 -7.41 -10.53 -0.99
CA GLN A 121 -7.51 -9.78 0.25
C GLN A 121 -8.37 -8.53 0.03
N VAL A 122 -9.49 -8.42 0.76
CA VAL A 122 -10.46 -7.35 0.58
C VAL A 122 -10.36 -6.35 1.73
N TYR A 123 -10.17 -5.08 1.37
CA TYR A 123 -10.10 -3.94 2.27
C TYR A 123 -11.28 -3.01 2.01
N ALA A 124 -11.94 -2.54 3.07
CA ALA A 124 -13.05 -1.61 2.96
C ALA A 124 -12.75 -0.32 3.73
N LEU A 125 -12.83 0.80 3.03
CA LEU A 125 -12.64 2.12 3.59
C LEU A 125 -13.99 2.77 3.89
N GLU A 126 -14.11 3.30 5.10
CA GLU A 126 -15.22 4.16 5.46
C GLU A 126 -15.05 5.55 4.85
N SER A 127 -16.14 6.30 4.66
CA SER A 127 -16.10 7.66 4.11
C SER A 127 -15.25 8.64 4.94
N LYS A 128 -14.99 8.34 6.22
CA LYS A 128 -14.11 9.14 7.08
C LYS A 128 -12.63 8.89 6.80
N ASP A 129 -12.27 7.70 6.32
CA ASP A 129 -10.88 7.30 6.11
C ASP A 129 -10.27 8.08 4.93
N CYS A 130 -11.08 8.36 3.91
CA CYS A 130 -10.72 9.20 2.77
C CYS A 130 -11.47 10.55 2.76
N LEU A 131 -11.68 11.14 3.95
CA LEU A 131 -12.04 12.55 4.07
C LEU A 131 -10.77 13.41 3.92
N ILE A 132 -10.73 14.22 2.88
CA ILE A 132 -9.57 15.09 2.59
C ILE A 132 -9.86 16.46 3.20
N SER A 133 -9.04 16.85 4.18
CA SER A 133 -9.13 18.16 4.81
C SER A 133 -8.45 19.23 3.94
N CYS A 134 -8.84 20.47 4.14
CA CYS A 134 -8.44 21.61 3.28
C CYS A 134 -7.40 22.49 3.97
N GLN A 135 -7.08 22.17 5.22
CA GLN A 135 -6.13 22.92 6.04
C GLN A 135 -4.79 22.20 6.16
N GLU A 136 -4.62 21.07 5.50
CA GLU A 136 -3.40 20.27 5.57
C GLU A 136 -2.41 20.75 4.52
N ASN A 137 -1.55 21.68 4.96
CA ASN A 137 -0.13 21.59 4.61
C ASN A 137 0.38 20.27 5.19
N ASP A 138 0.02 19.14 4.58
CA ASP A 138 0.49 17.84 5.06
C ASP A 138 1.94 17.67 4.61
N ASN A 139 2.82 18.38 5.32
CA ASN A 139 4.23 18.06 5.39
C ASN A 139 4.44 16.79 6.25
N SER A 140 3.45 15.89 6.35
CA SER A 140 3.72 14.48 6.62
C SER A 140 4.36 13.86 5.37
N GLN A 141 5.60 14.26 5.14
CA GLN A 141 6.66 13.27 5.02
C GLN A 141 6.72 12.43 6.30
N ASN A 142 5.64 11.73 6.65
CA ASN A 142 5.79 10.43 7.24
C ASN A 142 5.42 9.51 6.08
N LYS A 143 6.43 9.27 5.23
CA LYS A 143 6.66 7.92 4.73
C LYS A 143 6.40 7.06 5.97
N VAL A 144 5.26 6.38 6.04
CA VAL A 144 4.84 5.67 7.26
C VAL A 144 6.02 4.77 7.58
N GLU A 145 6.78 5.16 8.60
CA GLU A 145 8.06 4.52 8.88
C GLU A 145 7.73 3.05 9.13
N ALA A 146 8.52 2.17 8.52
CA ALA A 146 8.45 0.75 8.81
C ALA A 146 8.41 0.59 10.34
N SER A 147 7.41 -0.15 10.84
CA SER A 147 7.27 -0.43 12.26
C SER A 147 8.64 -0.81 12.83
N PRO A 148 9.16 -0.10 13.84
CA PRO A 148 10.40 -0.50 14.47
C PRO A 148 10.12 -1.83 15.17
N LEU A 149 10.89 -2.84 14.77
CA LEU A 149 10.87 -4.19 15.30
C LEU A 149 10.76 -4.16 16.82
N LYS A 150 9.59 -4.51 17.36
CA LYS A 150 9.41 -4.71 18.80
C LYS A 150 9.99 -6.08 19.16
N GLY A 151 11.30 -6.07 19.40
CA GLY A 151 12.03 -6.97 20.29
C GLY A 151 12.04 -8.46 19.97
N VAL A 152 13.09 -8.94 19.28
CA VAL A 152 13.68 -10.28 19.51
C VAL A 152 15.18 -10.27 19.10
N ILE A 153 16.04 -9.42 19.68
CA ILE A 153 17.51 -9.61 19.64
C ILE A 153 18.12 -9.20 20.99
N ASP A 154 17.81 -9.96 22.04
CA ASP A 154 18.48 -9.88 23.36
C ASP A 154 18.87 -11.28 23.87
N LEU A 155 19.24 -12.21 22.96
CA LEU A 155 19.64 -13.57 23.33
C LEU A 155 20.92 -14.05 22.65
N LEU A 156 21.85 -13.15 22.29
CA LEU A 156 23.14 -13.56 21.71
C LEU A 156 24.38 -12.81 22.23
N PHE A 157 24.31 -12.14 23.38
CA PHE A 157 25.51 -11.74 24.13
C PHE A 157 25.25 -11.82 25.64
N GLU A 158 25.39 -13.03 26.20
CA GLU A 158 26.16 -13.36 27.42
C GLU A 158 26.35 -14.88 27.50
#